data_AF-A0A850R390-F1
#
_entry.id   AF-A0A850R390-F1
#
_cell.length_a   1.000
_cell.length_b   1.000
_cell.length_c   1.000
_cell.angle_alpha   90.00
_cell.angle_beta   90.00
_cell.angle_gamma   90.00
#
_symmetry.space_group_name_H-M   'P 1'
#
loop_
_entity.id
_entity.type
_entity.pdbx_description
1 polymer ?
#
loop_
_entity_poly.entity_id
_entity_poly.type
_entity_poly.pdbx_seq_one_letter_code
_entity_poly.pdbx_strand_id
1 'polypeptide(L)' 'LDAALAGLGITHLPKWMVSRYVESGELIPLLVDYEGQKLPFNAVYLQNRYVPLKVRCFVDFLKQKIDGCGEFFG' A
#
# COMPACT_ATOMS: atom_id res chain seq x y z
N LEU A 1 8.25 3.33 -11.23
CA LEU A 1 7.02 3.17 -12.03
C LEU A 1 7.25 3.64 -13.46
N ASP A 2 7.67 4.89 -13.67
CA ASP A 2 7.84 5.48 -15.01
C ASP A 2 8.69 4.63 -15.98
N ALA A 3 9.80 4.06 -15.51
CA ALA A 3 10.62 3.15 -16.32
C ALA A 3 9.88 1.87 -16.76
N ALA A 4 9.02 1.31 -15.90
CA ALA A 4 8.22 0.13 -16.25
C ALA A 4 7.12 0.48 -17.27
N LEU A 5 6.47 1.64 -17.11
CA LEU A 5 5.49 2.15 -18.08
C LEU A 5 6.14 2.48 -19.43
N ALA A 6 7.40 2.91 -19.43
CA ALA A 6 8.20 3.14 -20.63
C ALA A 6 8.76 1.84 -21.26
N GLY A 7 8.46 0.66 -20.69
CA GLY A 7 8.95 -0.63 -21.19
C GLY A 7 10.45 -0.88 -20.96
N LEU A 8 11.08 -0.13 -20.05
CA LEU A 8 12.51 -0.21 -19.76
C LEU A 8 12.86 -1.31 -18.74
N GLY A 9 11.89 -2.08 -18.25
CA GLY A 9 12.14 -3.22 -17.38
C GLY A 9 10.97 -3.60 -16.46
N ILE A 10 11.28 -4.41 -15.44
CA ILE A 10 10.33 -4.94 -14.45
C ILE A 10 10.44 -4.11 -13.17
N THR A 11 9.33 -3.92 -12.45
CA THR A 11 9.30 -3.22 -11.16
C THR A 11 8.54 -4.03 -10.10
N HIS A 12 8.99 -3.93 -8.84
CA HIS A 12 8.34 -4.58 -7.70
C HIS A 12 7.79 -3.49 -6.77
N LEU A 13 6.50 -3.21 -6.89
CA LEU A 13 5.80 -2.14 -6.17
C LEU A 13 4.53 -2.68 -5.52
N PRO A 14 4.04 -2.04 -4.44
CA PRO A 14 2.77 -2.43 -3.83
C PRO A 14 1.61 -2.39 -4.83
N LYS A 15 0.73 -3.40 -4.78
CA LYS A 15 -0.39 -3.56 -5.71
C LYS A 15 -1.27 -2.30 -5.79
N TRP A 16 -1.58 -1.65 -4.66
CA TRP A 16 -2.38 -0.41 -4.63
C TRP A 16 -1.81 0.74 -5.46
N MET A 17 -0.48 0.78 -5.66
CA MET A 17 0.17 1.83 -6.45
C MET A 17 0.01 1.60 -7.95
N VAL A 18 -0.13 0.33 -8.35
CA VAL A 18 -0.11 -0.09 -9.75
C VAL A 18 -1.44 -0.64 -10.26
N SER A 19 -2.44 -0.86 -9.39
CA SER A 19 -3.73 -1.47 -9.74
C SER A 19 -4.36 -0.88 -11.00
N ARG A 20 -4.42 0.46 -11.10
CA ARG A 20 -5.00 1.15 -12.26
C ARG A 20 -4.32 0.83 -13.59
N TYR A 21 -3.00 0.62 -13.57
CA TYR A 21 -2.20 0.34 -14.74
C TYR A 21 -2.26 -1.13 -15.14
N VAL A 22 -2.47 -2.01 -14.15
CA VAL A 22 -2.75 -3.42 -14.39
C VAL A 22 -4.15 -3.57 -14.99
N GLU A 23 -5.14 -2.85 -14.47
CA GLU A 23 -6.51 -2.82 -14.99
C GLU A 23 -6.59 -2.24 -16.41
N SER A 24 -5.79 -1.22 -16.72
CA SER A 24 -5.71 -0.65 -18.07
C SER A 24 -4.90 -1.50 -19.07
N GLY A 25 -4.16 -2.50 -18.58
CA GLY A 25 -3.26 -3.34 -19.38
C GLY A 25 -1.92 -2.69 -19.73
N GLU A 26 -1.62 -1.50 -19.20
CA GLU A 26 -0.32 -0.85 -19.33
C GLU A 26 0.79 -1.59 -18.57
N LEU A 27 0.43 -2.30 -17.50
CA LEU A 27 1.33 -3.19 -16.77
C LEU A 27 0.76 -4.61 -16.73
N ILE A 28 1.64 -5.60 -16.85
CA ILE A 28 1.28 -7.02 -16.77
C ILE A 28 1.86 -7.59 -15.47
N PRO A 29 1.04 -8.27 -14.63
CA PRO A 29 1.53 -8.94 -13.44
C PRO A 29 2.50 -10.07 -13.81
N LEU A 30 3.64 -10.13 -13.13
CA LEU A 30 4.64 -11.19 -13.28
C LEU A 30 4.81 -11.91 -11.95
N LEU A 31 5.21 -13.19 -12.00
CA LEU A 31 5.46 -14.03 -10.82
C LEU A 31 4.24 -14.10 -9.86
N VAL A 32 3.03 -14.21 -10.41
CA VAL A 32 1.77 -14.20 -9.64
C VAL A 32 1.66 -15.34 -8.62
N ASP A 33 2.40 -16.43 -8.82
CA ASP A 33 2.46 -17.57 -7.90
C ASP A 33 3.41 -17.34 -6.72
N TYR A 34 4.15 -16.22 -6.72
CA TYR A 34 5.10 -15.85 -5.67
C TYR A 34 4.58 -14.67 -4.87
N GLU A 35 4.21 -14.90 -3.61
CA GLU A 35 3.89 -13.82 -2.69
C GLU A 35 5.18 -13.15 -2.18
N GLY A 36 5.31 -11.86 -2.49
CA GLY A 36 6.36 -11.02 -1.94
C GLY A 36 6.27 -10.88 -0.42
N GLN A 37 7.34 -10.39 0.21
CA GLN A 37 7.34 -10.12 1.65
C GLN A 37 6.29 -9.07 1.99
N LYS A 38 5.49 -9.30 3.04
CA LYS A 38 4.53 -8.31 3.53
C LYS A 38 5.28 -7.11 4.10
N LEU A 39 5.10 -5.94 3.47
CA LEU A 39 5.64 -4.68 3.99
C LEU A 39 4.64 -4.07 4.98
N PRO A 40 5.00 -3.90 6.26
CA PRO A 40 4.11 -3.30 7.24
C PRO A 40 3.90 -1.81 6.92
N PHE A 41 2.64 -1.37 6.90
CA PHE A 41 2.28 0.04 6.78
C PHE A 41 1.99 0.60 8.17
N ASN A 42 2.87 1.48 8.65
CA ASN A 42 2.83 1.96 10.03
C ASN A 42 2.48 3.45 10.09
N ALA A 43 1.62 3.82 11.04
CA ALA A 43 1.41 5.21 11.42
C ALA A 43 2.36 5.56 12.57
N VAL A 44 3.31 6.47 12.34
CA VAL A 44 4.32 6.87 13.34
C VAL A 44 3.98 8.25 13.90
N TYR A 45 3.99 8.38 15.23
CA TYR A 45 3.77 9.64 15.94
C TYR A 45 4.58 9.66 17.24
N LEU A 46 4.88 10.85 17.75
CA LEU A 46 5.64 11.02 18.98
C LEU A 46 4.87 10.44 20.17
N GLN A 47 5.54 9.58 20.93
CA GLN A 47 4.99 8.99 22.14
C GLN A 47 5.04 10.02 23.28
N ASN A 48 4.02 10.88 23.36
CA ASN A 48 3.79 11.74 24.52
C ASN A 48 2.98 10.98 25.58
N ARG A 49 3.14 11.35 26.86
CA ARG A 49 2.33 10.82 28.00
C ARG A 49 0.82 10.83 27.72
N TYR A 50 0.37 11.80 26.93
CA TYR A 50 -1.00 11.89 26.42
C TYR A 50 -0.94 12.06 24.90
N VAL A 51 -1.39 11.04 24.17
CA VAL A 51 -1.70 11.20 22.73
C VAL A 51 -2.97 12.04 22.64
N PRO A 52 -2.96 13.20 21.97
CA PRO A 52 -4.16 14.02 21.84
C PRO A 52 -5.30 13.23 21.21
N LEU A 53 -6.52 13.37 21.75
CA LEU A 53 -7.70 12.63 21.26
C LEU A 53 -7.90 12.79 19.74
N LYS A 54 -7.62 13.99 19.20
CA LYS A 54 -7.67 14.26 17.76
C LYS A 54 -6.78 13.32 16.93
N VAL A 55 -5.56 13.04 17.41
CA VAL A 55 -4.62 12.12 16.72
C VAL A 55 -5.16 10.70 16.77
N ARG A 56 -5.67 10.27 17.93
CA ARG A 56 -6.27 8.94 18.07
C ARG A 56 -7.47 8.76 17.15
N CYS A 57 -8.42 9.70 17.16
CA CYS A 57 -9.56 9.68 16.25
C CYS A 57 -9.15 9.66 14.78
N PHE A 58 -8.09 10.39 14.41
CA PHE A 58 -7.58 10.38 13.03
C PHE A 58 -6.96 9.04 12.66
N VAL A 59 -6.14 8.44 13.53
CA VAL A 59 -5.56 7.11 13.31
C VAL A 59 -6.67 6.05 13.21
N ASP A 60 -7.67 6.11 14.08
CA ASP A 60 -8.81 5.18 14.05
C ASP A 60 -9.65 5.35 12.77
N PHE A 61 -9.85 6.59 12.32
CA PHE A 61 -10.48 6.87 11.03
C PHE A 61 -9.68 6.29 9.85
N LEU A 62 -8.35 6.47 9.85
CA LEU A 62 -7.48 5.92 8.82
C LEU A 62 -7.52 4.39 8.82
N LYS A 63 -7.49 3.74 9.99
CA LYS A 63 -7.64 2.29 10.10
C LYS A 63 -8.94 1.83 9.45
N GLN A 64 -10.08 2.42 9.81
CA GLN A 64 -11.37 2.07 9.20
C GLN A 64 -11.41 2.25 7.67
N LYS A 65 -10.72 3.27 7.14
CA LYS A 65 -10.68 3.53 5.70
C LYS A 65 -9.70 2.62 4.95
N ILE A 66 -8.61 2.22 5.59
CA ILE A 66 -7.58 1.38 4.98
C ILE A 66 -7.94 -0.11 5.13
N ASP A 67 -8.54 -0.52 6.25
CA ASP A 67 -8.99 -1.90 6.49
C ASP A 67 -10.12 -2.33 5.54
N GLY A 68 -10.85 -1.38 4.94
CA GLY A 68 -11.78 -1.64 3.84
C GLY A 68 -11.12 -2.14 2.55
N CYS A 69 -9.79 -2.16 2.49
CA CYS A 69 -8.96 -2.76 1.44
C CYS A 69 -8.15 -3.93 2.06
N GLY A 70 -8.84 -4.85 2.71
CA GLY A 70 -8.27 -5.85 3.63
C GLY A 70 -7.51 -7.04 3.01
N GLU A 71 -7.05 -6.98 1.76
CA GLU A 71 -6.20 -8.06 1.19
C GLU A 71 -4.69 -7.77 1.25
N PHE A 72 -4.27 -6.67 1.89
CA PHE A 72 -2.87 -6.24 1.89
C PHE A 72 -2.04 -6.67 3.11
N PHE A 73 -2.68 -7.14 4.19
CA PHE A 73 -2.00 -7.48 5.46
C PHE A 73 -2.22 -8.91 5.95
N GLY A 74 -2.97 -9.72 5.20
CA GLY A 74 -3.21 -11.12 5.52
C GLY A 74 -1.95 -11.93 5.31
#